data_AF-A0A3M2BVU9-F1
#
_entry.id   AF-A0A3M2BVU9-F1
#
_cell.length_a   1.000
_cell.length_b   1.000
_cell.length_c   1.000
_cell.angle_alpha   90.00
_cell.angle_beta   90.00
_cell.angle_gamma   90.00
#
_symmetry.space_group_name_H-M   'P 1'
#
loop_
_entity.id
_entity.type
_entity.pdbx_description
1 polymer ?
#
loop_
_entity_poly.entity_id
_entity_poly.type
_entity_poly.pdbx_seq_one_letter_code
_entity_poly.pdbx_strand_id
1 'polypeptide(L)'
;MSSKWRWFLSLLIFGLFLAGIEWYIGWATLLRPWTHLHPDQVAFAILLTLVSYALRSLRFYHYFNEMHSAYLRCFRLMLQHNLWNNLLPMRTGEISFPLLMKRDFDVPISRSASALAWFRLLDLHTLGLLAIPALGIWIQQPILSCGLFLLWLISPWILFRLYRSHQFHFSDADHRLGRIAHAILSNLPKTPSQFFSSWILTLTNWLVKLLVFCWVLIQFVKLPPSIGLAGIMAAELTSVLPINGVAGAGSYEG
;
A
#
# COMPACT_ATOMS: atom_id res chain seq x y z
N MET A 1 -12.56 -28.78 -10.04
CA MET A 1 -12.24 -29.16 -8.64
C MET A 1 -13.03 -28.24 -7.71
N SER A 2 -13.89 -28.79 -6.85
CA SER A 2 -15.02 -28.06 -6.26
C SER A 2 -14.59 -27.01 -5.21
N SER A 3 -15.30 -25.87 -5.21
CA SER A 3 -15.09 -24.73 -4.28
C SER A 3 -15.00 -25.15 -2.80
N LYS A 4 -15.73 -26.21 -2.39
CA LYS A 4 -15.76 -26.73 -1.02
C LYS A 4 -14.41 -27.24 -0.52
N TRP A 5 -13.60 -27.85 -1.40
CA TRP A 5 -12.28 -28.38 -1.02
C TRP A 5 -11.30 -27.27 -0.66
N ARG A 6 -11.35 -26.14 -1.39
CA ARG A 6 -10.52 -24.96 -1.09
C ARG A 6 -10.85 -24.37 0.28
N TRP A 7 -12.14 -24.26 0.62
CA TRP A 7 -12.57 -23.79 1.93
C TRP A 7 -12.11 -24.69 3.07
N PHE A 8 -12.22 -26.02 2.89
CA PHE A 8 -11.73 -26.97 3.88
C PHE A 8 -10.21 -26.89 4.06
N LEU A 9 -9.46 -26.78 2.96
CA LEU A 9 -8.01 -26.62 3.00
C LEU A 9 -7.59 -25.32 3.70
N SER A 10 -8.27 -24.21 3.41
CA SER A 10 -8.03 -22.92 4.09
C SER A 10 -8.35 -22.97 5.58
N LEU A 11 -9.45 -23.63 5.97
CA LEU A 11 -9.81 -23.84 7.38
C LEU A 11 -8.80 -24.74 8.10
N LEU A 12 -8.32 -25.80 7.44
CA LEU A 12 -7.30 -26.69 7.97
C LEU A 12 -5.97 -25.95 8.19
N ILE A 13 -5.51 -25.20 7.19
CA ILE A 13 -4.28 -24.39 7.28
C ILE A 13 -4.42 -23.36 8.39
N PHE A 14 -5.56 -22.67 8.47
CA PHE A 14 -5.83 -21.70 9.53
C PHE A 14 -5.85 -22.36 10.92
N GLY A 15 -6.48 -23.53 11.06
CA GLY A 15 -6.49 -24.28 12.32
C GLY A 15 -5.09 -24.77 12.75
N LEU A 16 -4.30 -25.29 11.80
CA LEU A 16 -2.91 -25.68 12.03
C LEU A 16 -2.04 -24.47 12.40
N PHE A 17 -2.30 -23.31 11.80
CA PHE A 17 -1.63 -22.07 12.14
C PHE A 17 -1.93 -21.62 13.59
N LEU A 18 -3.21 -21.61 13.99
CA LEU A 18 -3.60 -21.29 15.37
C LEU A 18 -3.01 -22.27 16.40
N ALA A 19 -2.97 -23.57 16.07
CA ALA A 19 -2.31 -24.57 16.90
C ALA A 19 -0.79 -24.39 16.95
N GLY A 20 -0.17 -24.00 15.83
CA GLY A 20 1.24 -23.64 15.75
C GLY A 20 1.59 -22.43 16.60
N ILE A 21 0.74 -21.40 16.63
CA ILE A 21 0.90 -20.25 17.52
C ILE A 21 0.93 -20.69 18.98
N GLU A 22 -0.02 -21.52 19.41
CA GLU A 22 -0.07 -22.00 20.79
C GLU A 22 1.16 -22.86 21.14
N TRP A 23 1.62 -23.69 20.20
CA TRP A 23 2.74 -24.59 20.44
C TRP A 23 4.11 -23.89 20.45
N TYR A 24 4.33 -22.88 19.60
CA TYR A 24 5.61 -22.17 19.50
C TYR A 24 5.72 -20.93 20.40
N ILE A 25 4.63 -20.20 20.62
CA ILE A 25 4.65 -18.89 21.32
C ILE A 25 3.77 -18.93 22.58
N GLY A 26 2.60 -19.55 22.48
CA GLY A 26 1.56 -19.56 23.51
C GLY A 26 0.74 -18.27 23.53
N TRP A 27 -0.60 -18.40 23.53
CA TRP A 27 -1.53 -17.25 23.55
C TRP A 27 -1.30 -16.33 24.74
N ALA A 28 -0.94 -16.88 25.91
CA ALA A 28 -0.64 -16.10 27.10
C ALA A 28 0.53 -15.14 26.87
N THR A 29 1.60 -15.59 26.20
CA THR A 29 2.78 -14.77 25.89
C THR A 29 2.45 -13.68 24.86
N LEU A 30 1.59 -13.98 23.88
CA LEU A 30 1.13 -13.02 22.87
C LEU A 30 0.21 -11.94 23.43
N LEU A 31 -0.63 -12.28 24.41
CA LEU A 31 -1.60 -11.35 24.98
C LEU A 31 -1.01 -10.53 26.14
N ARG A 32 0.07 -10.99 26.78
CA ARG A 32 0.73 -10.31 27.90
C ARG A 32 1.17 -8.86 27.61
N PRO A 33 1.65 -8.48 26.41
CA PRO A 33 1.97 -7.08 26.11
C PRO A 33 0.75 -6.16 26.24
N TRP A 34 -0.45 -6.65 25.88
CA TRP A 34 -1.68 -5.86 25.93
C TRP A 34 -2.08 -5.45 27.35
N THR A 35 -1.68 -6.21 28.38
CA THR A 35 -1.94 -5.85 29.78
C THR A 35 -1.04 -4.71 30.28
N HIS A 36 0.03 -4.39 29.56
CA HIS A 36 0.99 -3.36 29.94
C HIS A 36 0.88 -2.09 29.07
N LEU A 37 0.04 -2.09 28.03
CA LEU A 37 -0.16 -0.92 27.18
C LEU A 37 -1.00 0.13 27.90
N HIS A 38 -0.48 1.35 27.96
CA HIS A 38 -1.23 2.48 28.50
C HIS A 38 -2.36 2.86 27.53
N PRO A 39 -3.57 3.24 28.00
CA PRO A 39 -4.68 3.68 27.14
C PRO A 39 -4.28 4.81 26.17
N ASP A 40 -3.39 5.70 26.58
CA ASP A 40 -2.89 6.80 25.75
C ASP A 40 -2.13 6.30 24.52
N GLN A 41 -1.39 5.19 24.64
CA GLN A 41 -0.65 4.61 23.52
C GLN A 41 -1.60 4.03 22.48
N VAL A 42 -2.68 3.38 22.94
CA VAL A 42 -3.73 2.86 22.06
C VAL A 42 -4.47 4.00 21.38
N ALA A 43 -4.83 5.06 22.12
CA ALA A 43 -5.47 6.24 21.56
C ALA A 43 -4.58 6.93 20.51
N PHE A 44 -3.27 7.04 20.77
CA PHE A 44 -2.32 7.59 19.81
C PHE A 44 -2.18 6.72 18.56
N ALA A 45 -2.12 5.39 18.69
CA ALA A 45 -2.12 4.47 17.56
C ALA A 45 -3.39 4.62 16.68
N ILE A 46 -4.56 4.75 17.32
CA ILE A 46 -5.83 4.97 16.62
C ILE A 46 -5.79 6.32 15.88
N LEU A 47 -5.37 7.39 16.55
CA LEU A 47 -5.27 8.73 15.96
C LEU A 47 -4.35 8.72 14.73
N LEU A 48 -3.17 8.13 14.86
CA LEU A 48 -2.21 7.99 13.77
C LEU A 48 -2.79 7.21 12.57
N THR A 49 -3.51 6.13 12.85
CA THR A 49 -4.20 5.35 11.82
C THR A 49 -5.25 6.19 11.08
N LEU A 50 -6.03 6.98 11.82
CA LEU A 50 -7.02 7.91 11.24
C LEU A 50 -6.36 9.00 10.41
N VAL A 51 -5.23 9.55 10.86
CA VAL A 51 -4.43 10.53 10.10
C VAL A 51 -3.93 9.91 8.80
N SER A 52 -3.43 8.67 8.82
CA SER A 52 -3.02 7.96 7.59
C SER A 52 -4.19 7.81 6.60
N TYR A 53 -5.38 7.46 7.08
CA TYR A 53 -6.58 7.38 6.24
C TYR A 53 -7.02 8.75 5.70
N ALA A 54 -6.91 9.81 6.50
CA ALA A 54 -7.22 11.17 6.06
C ALA A 54 -6.25 11.64 4.97
N LEU A 55 -4.93 11.43 5.15
CA LEU A 55 -3.93 11.72 4.12
C LEU A 55 -4.17 10.91 2.85
N ARG A 56 -4.60 9.64 2.99
CA ARG A 56 -4.97 8.81 1.85
C ARG A 56 -6.16 9.41 1.11
N SER A 57 -7.24 9.81 1.79
CA SER A 57 -8.37 10.47 1.12
C SER A 57 -7.99 11.81 0.49
N LEU A 58 -7.10 12.57 1.12
CA LEU A 58 -6.61 13.86 0.60
C LEU A 58 -5.90 13.69 -0.75
N ARG A 59 -5.16 12.58 -0.93
CA ARG A 59 -4.55 12.23 -2.23
C ARG A 59 -5.59 12.04 -3.33
N PHE A 60 -6.66 11.30 -3.04
CA PHE A 60 -7.73 11.07 -4.01
C PHE A 60 -8.53 12.35 -4.29
N TYR A 61 -8.80 13.14 -3.25
CA TYR A 61 -9.48 14.42 -3.37
C TYR A 61 -8.76 15.39 -4.31
N HIS A 62 -7.43 15.54 -4.19
CA HIS A 62 -6.66 16.41 -5.09
C HIS A 62 -6.52 15.86 -6.51
N TYR A 63 -6.60 14.53 -6.68
CA TYR A 63 -6.45 13.89 -7.99
C TYR A 63 -7.75 13.92 -8.80
N PHE A 64 -8.91 13.77 -8.16
CA PHE A 64 -10.22 13.78 -8.80
C PHE A 64 -10.93 15.12 -8.62
N ASN A 65 -11.02 15.90 -9.70
CA ASN A 65 -11.77 17.16 -9.75
C ASN A 65 -13.23 17.01 -9.28
N GLU A 66 -13.84 15.85 -9.56
CA GLU A 66 -15.22 15.51 -9.21
C GLU A 66 -15.45 15.40 -7.68
N MET A 67 -14.37 15.26 -6.91
CA MET A 67 -14.44 15.17 -5.44
C MET A 67 -14.27 16.50 -4.73
N HIS A 68 -13.89 17.59 -5.43
CA HIS A 68 -13.45 18.85 -4.82
C HIS A 68 -14.54 19.58 -4.00
N SER A 69 -15.81 19.20 -4.15
CA SER A 69 -16.91 19.77 -3.35
C SER A 69 -17.25 18.97 -2.09
N ALA A 70 -16.64 17.79 -1.88
CA ALA A 70 -17.05 16.91 -0.79
C ALA A 70 -15.95 15.98 -0.27
N TYR A 71 -14.98 16.57 0.44
CA TYR A 71 -13.94 15.81 1.15
C TYR A 71 -14.51 14.76 2.11
N LEU A 72 -15.57 15.07 2.87
CA LEU A 72 -16.21 14.12 3.79
C LEU A 72 -16.77 12.88 3.09
N ARG A 73 -17.31 13.03 1.88
CA ARG A 73 -17.78 11.90 1.06
C ARG A 73 -16.58 11.07 0.57
N CYS A 74 -15.49 11.71 0.17
CA CYS A 74 -14.24 11.04 -0.20
C CYS A 74 -13.65 10.24 0.97
N PHE A 75 -13.60 10.84 2.17
CA PHE A 75 -13.12 10.18 3.38
C PHE A 75 -13.98 8.97 3.75
N ARG A 76 -15.32 9.11 3.72
CA ARG A 76 -16.24 7.98 3.92
C ARG A 76 -16.02 6.86 2.90
N LEU A 77 -15.89 7.20 1.62
CA LEU A 77 -15.61 6.23 0.56
C LEU A 77 -14.29 5.50 0.83
N MET A 78 -13.25 6.24 1.24
CA MET A 78 -11.95 5.66 1.57
C MET A 78 -12.03 4.70 2.76
N LEU A 79 -12.78 5.04 3.82
CA LEU A 79 -13.00 4.13 4.96
C LEU A 79 -13.74 2.86 4.53
N GLN A 80 -14.79 2.98 3.72
CA GLN A 80 -15.52 1.84 3.17
C GLN A 80 -14.61 0.95 2.31
N HIS A 81 -13.81 1.57 1.44
CA HIS A 81 -12.84 0.85 0.61
C HIS A 81 -11.82 0.09 1.46
N ASN A 82 -11.25 0.71 2.50
CA ASN A 82 -10.32 0.04 3.41
C ASN A 82 -10.99 -1.11 4.17
N LEU A 83 -12.23 -0.92 4.62
CA LEU A 83 -13.02 -1.97 5.26
C LEU A 83 -13.19 -3.17 4.33
N TRP A 84 -13.62 -2.94 3.09
CA TRP A 84 -13.77 -4.02 2.10
C TRP A 84 -12.45 -4.67 1.73
N ASN A 85 -11.35 -3.91 1.68
CA ASN A 85 -10.02 -4.45 1.41
C ASN A 85 -9.51 -5.35 2.53
N ASN A 86 -9.93 -5.12 3.78
CA ASN A 86 -9.58 -5.97 4.92
C ASN A 86 -10.51 -7.18 5.06
N LEU A 87 -11.81 -7.04 4.74
CA LEU A 87 -12.79 -8.11 4.88
C LEU A 87 -12.78 -9.10 3.72
N LEU A 88 -12.55 -8.63 2.49
CA LEU A 88 -12.69 -9.47 1.30
C LEU A 88 -11.41 -10.26 1.01
N PRO A 89 -11.52 -11.58 0.74
CA PRO A 89 -10.37 -12.40 0.41
C PRO A 89 -9.78 -12.04 -0.97
N MET A 90 -8.47 -12.26 -1.14
CA MET A 90 -7.73 -12.16 -2.40
C MET A 90 -7.79 -10.79 -3.12
N ARG A 91 -7.50 -9.67 -2.44
CA ARG A 91 -7.46 -8.28 -3.00
C ARG A 91 -8.66 -7.87 -3.87
N THR A 92 -9.75 -8.61 -3.83
CA THR A 92 -11.02 -8.26 -4.51
C THR A 92 -11.58 -6.95 -3.97
N GLY A 93 -11.18 -6.55 -2.77
CA GLY A 93 -11.43 -5.24 -2.20
C GLY A 93 -10.89 -4.06 -3.01
N GLU A 94 -9.92 -4.25 -3.92
CA GLU A 94 -9.49 -3.18 -4.83
C GLU A 94 -10.59 -2.78 -5.83
N ILE A 95 -11.46 -3.72 -6.20
CA ILE A 95 -12.60 -3.47 -7.10
C ILE A 95 -13.67 -2.61 -6.43
N SER A 96 -13.73 -2.61 -5.09
CA SER A 96 -14.67 -1.76 -4.36
C SER A 96 -14.44 -0.28 -4.67
N PHE A 97 -13.20 0.15 -4.91
CA PHE A 97 -12.90 1.55 -5.18
C PHE A 97 -13.54 2.04 -6.49
N PRO A 98 -13.29 1.44 -7.67
CA PRO A 98 -13.95 1.85 -8.91
C PRO A 98 -15.49 1.78 -8.88
N LEU A 99 -16.05 0.81 -8.16
CA LEU A 99 -17.51 0.68 -8.01
C LEU A 99 -18.11 1.81 -7.16
N LEU A 100 -17.50 2.11 -6.02
CA LEU A 100 -17.94 3.21 -5.15
C LEU A 100 -17.77 4.57 -5.85
N MET A 101 -16.69 4.73 -6.62
CA MET A 101 -16.44 5.92 -7.44
C MET A 101 -17.53 6.17 -8.48
N LYS A 102 -17.96 5.12 -9.18
CA LYS A 102 -19.06 5.21 -10.15
C LYS A 102 -20.38 5.53 -9.46
N ARG A 103 -20.67 4.92 -8.31
CA ARG A 103 -21.93 5.11 -7.58
C ARG A 103 -22.05 6.49 -6.93
N ASP A 104 -21.01 6.95 -6.25
CA ASP A 104 -21.08 8.12 -5.37
C ASP A 104 -20.63 9.41 -6.05
N PHE A 105 -19.83 9.32 -7.12
CA PHE A 105 -19.23 10.47 -7.81
C PHE A 105 -19.39 10.43 -9.35
N ASP A 106 -20.13 9.46 -9.89
CA ASP A 106 -20.36 9.26 -11.34
C ASP A 106 -19.08 9.18 -12.18
N VAL A 107 -17.97 8.74 -11.58
CA VAL A 107 -16.70 8.58 -12.29
C VAL A 107 -16.66 7.23 -13.01
N PRO A 108 -16.29 7.18 -14.31
CA PRO A 108 -16.17 5.92 -15.03
C PRO A 108 -15.21 4.93 -14.35
N ILE A 109 -15.58 3.64 -14.36
CA ILE A 109 -14.77 2.55 -13.78
C ILE A 109 -13.38 2.49 -14.42
N SER A 110 -13.26 2.72 -15.73
CA SER A 110 -11.98 2.74 -16.43
C SER A 110 -11.03 3.80 -15.86
N ARG A 111 -11.51 5.04 -15.69
CA ARG A 111 -10.72 6.15 -15.15
C ARG A 111 -10.29 5.91 -13.71
N SER A 112 -11.22 5.46 -12.85
CA SER A 112 -10.93 5.18 -11.44
C SER A 112 -10.00 3.97 -11.25
N ALA A 113 -10.13 2.93 -12.06
CA ALA A 113 -9.23 1.77 -12.06
C ALA A 113 -7.82 2.14 -12.53
N SER A 114 -7.69 2.91 -13.61
CA SER A 114 -6.40 3.41 -14.08
C SER A 114 -5.70 4.31 -13.06
N ALA A 115 -6.45 5.19 -12.39
CA ALA A 115 -5.92 6.02 -11.31
C ALA A 115 -5.44 5.18 -10.12
N LEU A 116 -6.19 4.12 -9.75
CA LEU A 116 -5.75 3.19 -8.72
C LEU A 116 -4.45 2.49 -9.10
N ALA A 117 -4.33 2.04 -10.36
CA ALA A 117 -3.10 1.44 -10.86
C ALA A 117 -1.92 2.43 -10.86
N TRP A 118 -2.15 3.70 -11.20
CA TRP A 118 -1.16 4.77 -11.04
C TRP A 118 -0.71 4.93 -9.59
N PHE A 119 -1.64 4.97 -8.64
CA PHE A 119 -1.29 5.03 -7.22
C PHE A 119 -0.52 3.80 -6.75
N ARG A 120 -0.85 2.60 -7.24
CA ARG A 120 -0.08 1.37 -6.94
C ARG A 120 1.34 1.43 -7.49
N LEU A 121 1.52 1.99 -8.69
CA LEU A 121 2.86 2.21 -9.25
C LEU A 121 3.67 3.19 -8.38
N LEU A 122 3.06 4.29 -7.95
CA LEU A 122 3.71 5.24 -7.03
C LEU A 122 4.02 4.60 -5.67
N ASP A 123 3.10 3.80 -5.12
CA ASP A 123 3.31 3.08 -3.86
C ASP A 123 4.51 2.11 -4.00
N LEU A 124 4.61 1.37 -5.11
CA LEU A 124 5.76 0.50 -5.42
C LEU A 124 7.06 1.30 -5.61
N HIS A 125 7.00 2.44 -6.27
CA HIS A 125 8.15 3.33 -6.42
C HIS A 125 8.66 3.82 -5.06
N THR A 126 7.76 4.23 -4.15
CA THR A 126 8.12 4.65 -2.79
C THR A 126 8.73 3.50 -1.98
N LEU A 127 8.19 2.29 -2.09
CA LEU A 127 8.81 1.12 -1.47
C LEU A 127 10.23 0.85 -2.01
N GLY A 128 10.43 0.92 -3.33
CA GLY A 128 11.75 0.80 -3.94
C GLY A 128 12.72 1.88 -3.45
N LEU A 129 12.24 3.11 -3.30
CA LEU A 129 13.02 4.24 -2.79
C LEU A 129 13.56 3.99 -1.38
N LEU A 130 12.79 3.29 -0.54
CA LEU A 130 13.20 2.93 0.82
C LEU A 130 14.07 1.68 0.86
N ALA A 131 13.84 0.73 -0.05
CA ALA A 131 14.59 -0.52 -0.12
C ALA A 131 16.04 -0.33 -0.62
N ILE A 132 16.27 0.60 -1.57
CA ILE A 132 17.60 0.82 -2.16
C ILE A 132 18.67 1.16 -1.10
N PRO A 133 18.48 2.17 -0.22
CA PRO A 133 19.43 2.46 0.85
C PRO A 133 19.67 1.29 1.80
N ALA A 134 18.60 0.54 2.15
CA ALA A 134 18.71 -0.61 3.04
C ALA A 134 19.58 -1.72 2.44
N LEU A 135 19.41 -2.02 1.15
CA LEU A 135 20.25 -2.96 0.41
C LEU A 135 21.69 -2.46 0.28
N GLY A 136 21.88 -1.16 0.06
CA GLY A 136 23.20 -0.53 -0.01
C GLY A 136 24.04 -0.71 1.25
N ILE A 137 23.40 -0.56 2.42
CA ILE A 137 24.02 -0.80 3.72
C ILE A 137 24.36 -2.29 3.88
N TRP A 138 23.45 -3.19 3.49
CA TRP A 138 23.65 -4.63 3.61
C TRP A 138 24.80 -5.17 2.75
N ILE A 139 24.93 -4.68 1.52
CA ILE A 139 26.00 -5.05 0.56
C ILE A 139 27.30 -4.26 0.83
N GLN A 140 27.31 -3.35 1.82
CA GLN A 140 28.45 -2.48 2.17
C GLN A 140 28.90 -1.57 1.02
N GLN A 141 27.97 -1.16 0.16
CA GLN A 141 28.20 -0.28 -1.00
C GLN A 141 27.36 1.01 -0.93
N PRO A 142 27.57 1.87 0.09
CA PRO A 142 26.71 3.03 0.34
C PRO A 142 26.75 4.08 -0.79
N ILE A 143 27.90 4.24 -1.46
CA ILE A 143 28.07 5.23 -2.54
C ILE A 143 27.23 4.83 -3.76
N LEU A 144 27.34 3.57 -4.20
CA LEU A 144 26.55 3.05 -5.31
C LEU A 144 25.05 3.16 -4.99
N SER A 145 24.67 2.79 -3.77
CA SER A 145 23.28 2.89 -3.31
C SER A 145 22.76 4.32 -3.30
N CYS A 146 23.60 5.31 -2.92
CA CYS A 146 23.22 6.71 -2.96
C CYS A 146 22.96 7.17 -4.40
N GLY A 147 23.84 6.78 -5.34
CA GLY A 147 23.63 7.04 -6.77
C GLY A 147 22.33 6.43 -7.30
N LEU A 148 22.08 5.15 -7.00
CA LEU A 148 20.85 4.46 -7.38
C LEU A 148 19.61 5.09 -6.74
N PHE A 149 19.68 5.51 -5.48
CA PHE A 149 18.59 6.20 -4.80
C PHE A 149 18.23 7.51 -5.51
N LEU A 150 19.22 8.33 -5.86
CA LEU A 150 18.99 9.59 -6.56
C LEU A 150 18.41 9.37 -7.97
N LEU A 151 18.95 8.39 -8.70
CA LEU A 151 18.41 8.00 -10.01
C LEU A 151 16.97 7.51 -9.91
N TRP A 152 16.67 6.66 -8.92
CA TRP A 152 15.33 6.15 -8.67
C TRP A 152 14.36 7.26 -8.28
N LEU A 153 14.78 8.17 -7.40
CA LEU A 153 13.98 9.32 -6.96
C LEU A 153 13.54 10.21 -8.13
N ILE A 154 14.44 10.45 -9.10
CA ILE A 154 14.16 11.33 -10.23
C ILE A 154 13.38 10.58 -11.35
N SER A 155 13.39 9.24 -11.34
CA SER A 155 12.81 8.41 -12.40
C SER A 155 11.34 8.71 -12.74
N PRO A 156 10.40 8.95 -11.79
CA PRO A 156 9.00 9.20 -12.13
C PRO A 156 8.82 10.51 -12.88
N TRP A 157 9.63 11.52 -12.55
CA TRP A 157 9.61 12.82 -13.23
C TRP A 157 10.15 12.73 -14.65
N ILE A 158 11.26 12.00 -14.86
CA ILE A 158 11.83 11.76 -16.20
C ILE A 158 10.80 11.03 -17.06
N LEU A 159 10.21 9.95 -16.54
CA LEU A 159 9.19 9.18 -17.26
C LEU A 159 7.97 10.03 -17.61
N PHE A 160 7.50 10.86 -16.68
CA PHE A 160 6.40 11.79 -16.92
C PHE A 160 6.72 12.79 -18.03
N ARG A 161 7.94 13.37 -18.03
CA ARG A 161 8.37 14.32 -19.06
C ARG A 161 8.53 13.66 -20.42
N LEU A 162 9.14 12.48 -20.50
CA LEU A 162 9.32 11.73 -21.74
C LEU A 162 7.98 11.32 -22.34
N TYR A 163 7.05 10.81 -21.53
CA TYR A 163 5.71 10.45 -21.98
C TYR A 163 4.96 11.66 -22.56
N ARG A 164 5.02 12.80 -21.87
CA ARG A 164 4.38 14.04 -22.34
C ARG A 164 5.03 14.59 -23.61
N SER A 165 6.35 14.49 -23.73
CA SER A 165 7.10 15.04 -24.87
C SER A 165 6.88 14.25 -26.16
N HIS A 166 6.75 12.91 -26.07
CA HIS A 166 6.82 12.05 -27.25
C HIS A 166 5.48 11.59 -27.81
N GLN A 167 4.33 12.04 -27.28
CA GLN A 167 2.99 11.55 -27.68
C GLN A 167 3.03 10.05 -28.02
N PHE A 168 3.62 9.24 -27.12
CA PHE A 168 3.87 7.83 -27.39
C PHE A 168 2.55 7.15 -27.74
N HIS A 169 2.27 7.03 -29.04
CA HIS A 169 1.27 6.14 -29.57
C HIS A 169 1.85 4.76 -29.33
N PHE A 170 1.46 4.17 -28.20
CA PHE A 170 1.59 2.73 -28.03
C PHE A 170 0.76 2.11 -29.14
N SER A 171 1.44 1.80 -30.25
CA SER A 171 0.91 0.95 -31.31
C SER A 171 0.36 -0.32 -30.65
N ASP A 172 -0.84 -0.73 -31.05
CA ASP A 172 -1.60 -1.88 -30.53
C ASP A 172 -0.67 -3.02 -30.11
N ALA A 173 -0.30 -3.03 -28.84
CA ALA A 173 0.54 -4.07 -28.30
C ALA A 173 -0.39 -5.20 -27.87
N ASP A 174 -0.46 -6.25 -28.68
CA ASP A 174 -1.24 -7.49 -28.46
C ASP A 174 -0.93 -8.17 -27.10
N HIS A 175 0.14 -7.75 -26.43
CA HIS A 175 0.57 -8.28 -25.14
C HIS A 175 -0.19 -7.69 -23.94
N ARG A 176 -0.56 -8.56 -22.99
CA ARG A 176 -1.29 -8.21 -21.74
C ARG A 176 -0.66 -7.06 -20.95
N LEU A 177 0.67 -6.95 -20.95
CA LEU A 177 1.41 -5.87 -20.27
C LEU A 177 1.27 -4.51 -20.99
N GLY A 178 1.20 -4.51 -22.32
CA GLY A 178 0.99 -3.29 -23.12
C GLY A 178 -0.37 -2.68 -22.86
N ARG A 179 -1.42 -3.50 -22.72
CA ARG A 179 -2.75 -3.04 -22.31
C ARG A 179 -2.78 -2.43 -20.91
N ILE A 180 -2.07 -3.03 -19.94
CA ILE A 180 -1.98 -2.49 -18.57
C ILE A 180 -1.21 -1.17 -18.58
N ALA A 181 -0.08 -1.12 -19.29
CA ALA A 181 0.70 0.10 -19.44
C ALA A 181 -0.14 1.21 -20.10
N HIS A 182 -0.83 0.92 -21.20
CA HIS A 182 -1.71 1.88 -21.86
C HIS A 182 -2.85 2.34 -20.94
N ALA A 183 -3.47 1.43 -20.18
CA ALA A 183 -4.51 1.78 -19.22
C ALA A 183 -3.99 2.73 -18.13
N ILE A 184 -2.78 2.53 -17.62
CA ILE A 184 -2.15 3.42 -16.63
C ILE A 184 -1.77 4.77 -17.26
N LEU A 185 -1.11 4.73 -18.42
CA LEU A 185 -0.57 5.90 -19.10
C LEU A 185 -1.67 6.85 -19.62
N SER A 186 -2.77 6.29 -20.12
CA SER A 186 -3.93 7.05 -20.64
C SER A 186 -4.63 7.94 -19.60
N ASN A 187 -4.44 7.68 -18.31
CA ASN A 187 -4.99 8.49 -17.22
C ASN A 187 -3.89 9.07 -16.31
N LEU A 188 -2.68 9.30 -16.83
CA LEU A 188 -1.64 10.02 -16.08
C LEU A 188 -2.13 11.42 -15.64
N PRO A 189 -1.56 11.98 -14.55
CA PRO A 189 -1.84 13.35 -14.13
C PRO A 189 -1.73 14.33 -15.31
N LYS A 190 -2.77 15.14 -15.55
CA LYS A 190 -2.81 16.03 -16.72
C LYS A 190 -1.88 17.24 -16.55
N THR A 191 -1.59 17.60 -15.31
CA THR A 191 -0.73 18.75 -14.97
C THR A 191 0.46 18.33 -14.10
N PRO A 192 1.62 19.02 -14.21
CA PRO A 192 2.76 18.78 -13.32
C PRO A 192 2.39 18.99 -11.84
N SER A 193 1.51 19.95 -11.54
CA SER A 193 1.02 20.16 -10.18
C SER A 193 0.29 18.92 -9.64
N GLN A 194 -0.64 18.34 -10.40
CA GLN A 194 -1.31 17.09 -10.00
C GLN A 194 -0.33 15.94 -9.83
N PHE A 195 0.69 15.83 -10.70
CA PHE A 195 1.74 14.85 -10.57
C PHE A 195 2.49 15.01 -9.24
N PHE A 196 3.05 16.20 -8.96
CA PHE A 196 3.82 16.45 -7.74
C PHE A 196 2.97 16.32 -6.49
N SER A 197 1.73 16.82 -6.49
CA SER A 197 0.80 16.62 -5.38
C SER A 197 0.54 15.13 -5.12
N SER A 198 0.30 14.34 -6.17
CA SER A 198 0.09 12.89 -6.02
C SER A 198 1.34 12.16 -5.52
N TRP A 199 2.53 12.58 -5.97
CA TRP A 199 3.79 11.96 -5.59
C TRP A 199 4.19 12.32 -4.16
N ILE A 200 4.18 13.60 -3.79
CA ILE A 200 4.48 14.07 -2.43
C ILE A 200 3.50 13.48 -1.42
N LEU A 201 2.20 13.51 -1.70
CA LEU A 201 1.20 12.90 -0.80
C LEU A 201 1.40 11.40 -0.65
N THR A 202 1.90 10.71 -1.69
CA THR A 202 2.24 9.28 -1.59
C THR A 202 3.45 9.05 -0.69
N LEU A 203 4.53 9.83 -0.87
CA LEU A 203 5.71 9.78 0.00
C LEU A 203 5.36 10.09 1.46
N THR A 204 4.58 11.15 1.70
CA THR A 204 4.12 11.51 3.05
C THR A 204 3.28 10.41 3.68
N ASN A 205 2.36 9.80 2.91
CA ASN A 205 1.50 8.73 3.45
C ASN A 205 2.32 7.49 3.83
N TRP A 206 3.27 7.08 2.98
CA TRP A 206 4.18 5.98 3.30
C TRP A 206 5.09 6.29 4.50
N LEU A 207 5.63 7.51 4.57
CA LEU A 207 6.45 7.93 5.71
C LEU A 207 5.66 7.86 7.01
N VAL A 208 4.43 8.41 7.03
CA VAL A 208 3.54 8.33 8.20
C VAL A 208 3.25 6.87 8.53
N LYS A 209 2.85 6.05 7.56
CA LYS A 209 2.54 4.62 7.78
C LYS A 209 3.71 3.87 8.43
N LEU A 210 4.92 4.08 7.92
CA LEU A 210 6.12 3.43 8.46
C LEU A 210 6.48 3.94 9.85
N LEU A 211 6.41 5.25 10.09
CA LEU A 211 6.64 5.82 11.42
C LEU A 211 5.66 5.25 12.45
N VAL A 212 4.40 5.10 12.07
CA VAL A 212 3.36 4.50 12.92
C VAL A 212 3.69 3.04 13.22
N PHE A 213 4.02 2.24 12.21
CA PHE A 213 4.39 0.84 12.44
C PHE A 213 5.65 0.70 13.28
N CYS A 214 6.69 1.50 13.04
CA CYS A 214 7.90 1.49 13.84
C CYS A 214 7.61 1.87 15.29
N TRP A 215 6.81 2.91 15.50
CA TRP A 215 6.44 3.35 16.84
C TRP A 215 5.67 2.26 17.59
N VAL A 216 4.68 1.63 16.95
CA VAL A 216 3.93 0.50 17.51
C VAL A 216 4.88 -0.67 17.81
N LEU A 217 5.70 -1.08 16.85
CA LEU A 217 6.59 -2.25 16.99
C LEU A 217 7.58 -2.10 18.16
N ILE A 218 8.13 -0.90 18.37
CA ILE A 218 9.04 -0.62 19.50
C ILE A 218 8.32 -0.73 20.86
N GLN A 219 6.99 -0.54 20.93
CA GLN A 219 6.25 -0.78 22.18
C GLN A 219 6.14 -2.27 22.53
N PHE A 220 6.05 -3.14 21.52
CA PHE A 220 5.87 -4.58 21.72
C PHE A 220 7.20 -5.35 21.77
N VAL A 221 8.25 -4.85 21.10
CA VAL A 221 9.49 -5.59 20.91
C VAL A 221 10.70 -4.72 21.24
N LYS A 222 11.55 -5.21 22.15
CA LYS A 222 12.88 -4.63 22.45
C LYS A 222 13.89 -5.03 21.37
N LEU A 223 13.70 -4.57 20.14
CA LEU A 223 14.67 -4.76 19.05
C LEU A 223 15.36 -3.43 18.68
N PRO A 224 16.60 -3.48 18.15
CA PRO A 224 17.22 -2.33 17.52
C PRO A 224 16.31 -1.75 16.41
N PRO A 225 16.13 -0.42 16.33
CA PRO A 225 15.25 0.21 15.35
C PRO A 225 15.54 -0.16 13.89
N SER A 226 16.81 -0.43 13.57
CA SER A 226 17.25 -0.87 12.23
C SER A 226 16.67 -2.23 11.82
N ILE A 227 16.60 -3.18 12.75
CA ILE A 227 16.04 -4.51 12.53
C ILE A 227 14.51 -4.42 12.43
N GLY A 228 13.88 -3.63 13.30
CA GLY A 228 12.44 -3.37 13.24
C GLY A 228 12.00 -2.73 11.91
N LEU A 229 12.75 -1.73 11.44
CA LEU A 229 12.53 -1.09 10.14
C LEU A 229 12.65 -2.08 8.97
N ALA A 230 13.68 -2.93 8.97
CA ALA A 230 13.85 -3.95 7.93
C ALA A 230 12.68 -4.95 7.92
N GLY A 231 12.24 -5.42 9.08
CA GLY A 231 11.09 -6.32 9.22
C GLY A 231 9.79 -5.68 8.73
N ILE A 232 9.54 -4.41 9.08
CA ILE A 232 8.37 -3.66 8.61
C ILE A 232 8.40 -3.48 7.10
N MET A 233 9.56 -3.12 6.52
CA MET A 233 9.70 -2.97 5.07
C MET A 233 9.50 -4.29 4.32
N ALA A 234 10.03 -5.40 4.85
CA ALA A 234 9.84 -6.73 4.27
C ALA A 234 8.35 -7.13 4.29
N ALA A 235 7.68 -6.96 5.43
CA ALA A 235 6.26 -7.24 5.58
C ALA A 235 5.38 -6.34 4.69
N GLU A 236 5.75 -5.08 4.51
CA GLU A 236 5.04 -4.16 3.62
C GLU A 236 5.24 -4.52 2.15
N LEU A 237 6.44 -4.94 1.75
CA LEU A 237 6.72 -5.36 0.38
C LEU A 237 5.90 -6.59 -0.01
N THR A 238 5.86 -7.61 0.85
CA THR A 238 4.99 -8.78 0.65
C THR A 238 3.52 -8.33 0.65
N SER A 239 3.11 -7.42 1.53
CA SER A 239 1.74 -6.89 1.59
C SER A 239 1.28 -6.15 0.31
N VAL A 240 2.21 -5.69 -0.54
CA VAL A 240 1.95 -4.97 -1.82
C VAL A 240 2.08 -5.87 -3.06
N LEU A 241 2.69 -7.05 -2.94
CA LEU A 241 2.72 -8.05 -4.02
C LEU A 241 1.38 -8.80 -4.17
N PRO A 242 0.89 -9.07 -5.40
CA PRO A 242 -0.47 -9.56 -5.66
C PRO A 242 -0.82 -10.95 -5.09
N ILE A 243 0.11 -11.62 -4.40
CA ILE A 243 -0.06 -12.97 -3.86
C ILE A 243 -0.03 -12.89 -2.32
N ASN A 244 -1.16 -12.55 -1.70
CA ASN A 244 -1.29 -12.53 -0.23
C ASN A 244 -2.49 -13.36 0.25
N GLY A 245 -2.34 -13.96 1.42
CA GLY A 245 -3.41 -14.65 2.15
C GLY A 245 -4.53 -13.71 2.60
N VAL A 246 -5.68 -14.28 2.96
CA VAL A 246 -6.85 -13.55 3.49
C VAL A 246 -6.43 -12.73 4.72
N ALA A 247 -6.88 -11.47 4.79
CA ALA A 247 -6.56 -10.52 5.87
C ALA A 247 -5.05 -10.21 6.07
N GLY A 248 -4.18 -10.52 5.10
CA GLY A 248 -2.73 -10.30 5.26
C GLY A 248 -2.01 -11.32 6.16
N ALA A 249 -2.71 -12.37 6.60
CA ALA A 249 -2.25 -13.46 7.47
C ALA A 249 -1.27 -14.44 6.77
N GLY A 250 -0.32 -13.90 6.01
CA GLY A 250 0.74 -14.65 5.33
C GLY A 250 1.90 -13.77 4.86
N SER A 251 1.75 -12.44 4.94
CA SER A 251 2.79 -11.47 4.57
C SER A 251 3.64 -11.01 5.76
N TYR A 252 3.09 -11.10 6.98
CA TYR A 252 3.76 -10.70 8.23
C TYR A 252 4.51 -11.84 8.93
N GLU A 253 4.40 -13.07 8.44
CA GLU A 253 4.86 -14.29 9.13
C GLU A 253 6.01 -15.03 8.40
N GLY A 254 6.43 -14.51 7.24
CA GLY A 254 7.50 -15.09 6.42
C GLY A 254 8.87 -14.47 6.66
#